data_AF-C3KKS6-F1
#
_entry.id   AF-C3KKS6-F1
#
_cell.length_a   1.000
_cell.length_b   1.000
_cell.length_c   1.000
_cell.angle_alpha   90.00
_cell.angle_beta   90.00
_cell.angle_gamma   90.00
#
_symmetry.space_group_name_H-M   'P 1'
#
loop_
_entity.id
_entity.type
_entity.pdbx_description
1 polymer ?
#
loop_
_entity_poly.entity_id
_entity_poly.type
_entity_poly.pdbx_seq_one_letter_code
_entity_poly.pdbx_strand_id
1 'polypeptide(L)'
;MRGIIFLLVGLSINTFAYAHDAPSGWKYPNSCCSNYDCRHVNQAAISERPQGYIINATGEVLPYSDRRVRISPDGEYHWCSAAGEDNGRTICLFVPARAY
;
A
#
# COMPACT_ATOMS: atom_id res chain seq x y z
N MET A 1 -22.22 21.36 47.86
CA MET A 1 -21.02 21.43 46.99
C MET A 1 -20.34 20.07 46.99
N ARG A 2 -20.59 19.23 46.00
CA ARG A 2 -19.86 17.96 45.80
C ARG A 2 -19.64 17.82 44.30
N GLY A 3 -18.52 18.36 43.83
CA GLY A 3 -18.09 18.24 42.44
C GLY A 3 -17.51 16.86 42.21
N ILE A 4 -18.11 16.11 41.29
CA ILE A 4 -17.52 14.88 40.74
C ILE A 4 -16.81 15.31 39.47
N ILE A 5 -15.49 15.43 39.54
CA ILE A 5 -14.63 15.62 38.36
C ILE A 5 -14.42 14.23 37.77
N PHE A 6 -15.19 13.91 36.72
CA PHE A 6 -14.93 12.75 35.87
C PHE A 6 -13.70 13.04 35.00
N LEU A 7 -12.54 12.55 35.43
CA LEU A 7 -11.32 12.56 34.62
C LEU A 7 -11.46 11.47 33.55
N LEU A 8 -11.89 11.85 32.34
CA LEU A 8 -11.86 10.97 31.17
C LEU A 8 -10.39 10.79 30.73
N VAL A 9 -9.73 9.76 31.26
CA VAL A 9 -8.44 9.29 30.75
C VAL A 9 -8.69 8.65 29.38
N GLY A 10 -8.43 9.40 28.31
CA GLY A 10 -8.49 8.90 26.94
C GLY A 10 -7.42 7.83 26.73
N LEU A 11 -7.86 6.59 26.49
CA LEU A 11 -7.00 5.45 26.19
C LEU A 11 -6.57 5.54 24.71
N SER A 12 -5.44 6.20 24.43
CA SER A 12 -4.85 6.24 23.10
C SER A 12 -4.24 4.87 22.75
N ILE A 13 -4.99 4.05 22.04
CA ILE A 13 -4.49 2.85 21.37
C ILE A 13 -3.47 3.27 20.30
N ASN A 14 -2.19 3.19 20.65
CA ASN A 14 -1.09 3.42 19.71
C ASN A 14 -0.97 2.17 18.82
N THR A 15 -1.45 2.27 17.58
CA THR A 15 -1.10 1.28 16.56
C THR A 15 0.38 1.43 16.24
N PHE A 16 1.18 0.39 16.51
CA PHE A 16 2.57 0.33 16.06
C PHE A 16 2.58 0.23 14.53
N ALA A 17 2.56 1.36 13.83
CA ALA A 17 2.91 1.39 12.43
C ALA A 17 4.44 1.27 12.34
N TYR A 18 4.95 0.08 12.01
CA TYR A 18 6.35 -0.01 11.62
C TYR A 18 6.51 0.77 10.32
N ALA A 19 7.62 1.51 10.19
CA ALA A 19 7.91 2.36 9.02
C ALA A 19 7.91 1.62 7.66
N HIS A 20 7.73 0.30 7.67
CA HIS A 20 7.77 -0.60 6.53
C HIS A 20 6.49 -1.45 6.37
N ASP A 21 5.47 -1.22 7.21
CA ASP A 21 4.14 -1.80 7.04
C ASP A 21 3.28 -0.86 6.17
N ALA A 22 2.20 -1.39 5.58
CA ALA A 22 1.21 -0.56 4.92
C ALA A 22 0.55 0.39 5.94
N PRO A 23 0.04 1.57 5.54
CA PRO A 23 -0.61 2.52 6.46
C PRO A 23 -1.78 1.92 7.25
N SER A 24 -2.45 0.92 6.69
CA SER A 24 -3.54 0.15 7.29
C SER A 24 -3.07 -0.94 8.28
N GLY A 25 -1.76 -1.16 8.40
CA GLY A 25 -1.13 -2.05 9.40
C GLY A 25 -0.82 -3.47 8.93
N TRP A 26 -1.03 -3.81 7.65
CA TRP A 26 -0.60 -5.12 7.11
C TRP A 26 0.86 -5.08 6.63
N LYS A 27 1.50 -6.25 6.65
CA LYS A 27 2.92 -6.38 6.26
C LYS A 27 3.06 -6.75 4.81
N TYR A 28 3.88 -6.01 4.08
CA TYR A 28 4.27 -6.43 2.74
C TYR A 28 5.07 -7.74 2.80
N PRO A 29 4.84 -8.69 1.87
CA PRO A 29 5.67 -9.88 1.74
C PRO A 29 7.14 -9.50 1.51
N ASN A 30 8.07 -10.20 2.17
CA ASN A 30 9.51 -9.99 1.97
C ASN A 30 9.94 -10.12 0.51
N SER A 31 9.28 -10.96 -0.28
CA SER A 31 9.54 -11.10 -1.72
C SER A 31 9.24 -9.84 -2.54
N CYS A 32 8.51 -8.88 -1.98
CA CYS A 32 8.09 -7.65 -2.64
C CYS A 32 8.77 -6.40 -2.07
N CYS A 33 8.99 -6.37 -0.76
CA CYS A 33 9.37 -5.12 -0.07
C CYS A 33 10.82 -5.07 0.37
N SER A 34 11.43 -6.22 0.70
CA SER A 34 12.74 -6.26 1.38
C SER A 34 12.88 -5.30 2.58
N ASN A 35 11.75 -4.84 3.16
CA ASN A 35 11.59 -3.78 4.17
C ASN A 35 11.83 -2.33 3.72
N TYR A 36 11.91 -1.99 2.43
CA TYR A 36 12.08 -0.59 2.00
C TYR A 36 11.50 -0.25 0.63
N ASP A 37 11.20 -1.25 -0.20
CA ASP A 37 10.83 -1.04 -1.60
C ASP A 37 9.37 -0.61 -1.80
N CYS A 38 8.47 -0.87 -0.83
CA CYS A 38 7.01 -0.69 -0.99
C CYS A 38 6.45 0.57 -0.33
N ARG A 39 5.47 1.18 -0.97
CA ARG A 39 4.68 2.31 -0.44
C ARG A 39 3.25 2.31 -0.96
N HIS A 40 2.35 2.89 -0.18
CA HIS A 40 1.02 3.28 -0.64
C HIS A 40 1.13 4.35 -1.74
N VAL A 41 0.34 4.22 -2.80
CA VAL A 41 0.29 5.20 -3.89
C VAL A 41 -1.15 5.61 -4.18
N ASN A 42 -1.33 6.86 -4.59
CA ASN A 42 -2.64 7.35 -5.01
C ASN A 42 -3.16 6.57 -6.22
N GLN A 43 -4.48 6.39 -6.33
CA GLN A 43 -5.15 5.83 -7.51
C GLN A 43 -4.63 6.38 -8.84
N ALA A 44 -4.36 7.69 -8.91
CA ALA A 44 -3.88 8.38 -10.11
C ALA A 44 -2.45 8.01 -10.50
N ALA A 45 -1.70 7.28 -9.67
CA ALA A 45 -0.38 6.74 -10.02
C ALA A 45 -0.49 5.51 -10.93
N ILE A 46 -1.64 4.81 -10.92
CA ILE A 46 -1.85 3.56 -11.65
C ILE A 46 -3.01 3.72 -12.63
N SER A 47 -2.74 3.60 -13.93
CA SER A 47 -3.79 3.54 -14.93
C SER A 47 -4.16 2.09 -15.23
N GLU A 48 -5.42 1.73 -15.10
CA GLU A 48 -5.91 0.43 -15.56
C GLU A 48 -6.40 0.53 -17.02
N ARG A 49 -5.93 -0.37 -17.89
CA ARG A 49 -6.22 -0.40 -19.33
C ARG A 49 -6.41 -1.85 -19.82
N PRO A 50 -6.94 -2.08 -21.04
CA PRO A 50 -7.15 -3.44 -21.54
C PRO A 50 -5.91 -4.35 -21.52
N GLN A 51 -4.71 -3.77 -21.66
CA GLN A 51 -3.44 -4.50 -21.59
C GLN A 51 -2.95 -4.82 -20.17
N GLY A 52 -3.56 -4.26 -19.12
CA GLY A 52 -3.15 -4.42 -17.73
C GLY A 52 -3.07 -3.11 -16.95
N TYR A 53 -2.22 -3.10 -15.92
CA TYR A 53 -1.94 -1.92 -15.12
C TYR A 53 -0.72 -1.17 -15.67
N ILE A 54 -0.81 0.15 -15.70
CA ILE A 54 0.29 1.03 -16.12
C ILE A 54 0.76 1.80 -14.90
N ILE A 55 2.06 1.70 -14.60
CA ILE A 55 2.71 2.61 -13.65
C ILE A 55 2.91 3.95 -14.36
N ASN A 56 2.13 4.98 -13.99
CA ASN A 56 2.14 6.26 -14.73
C ASN A 56 3.50 6.97 -14.69
N ALA A 57 4.27 6.78 -13.62
CA ALA A 57 5.59 7.39 -13.48
C ALA A 57 6.65 6.83 -14.46
N THR A 58 6.52 5.57 -14.88
CA THR A 58 7.53 4.88 -15.71
C THR A 58 7.00 4.46 -17.08
N GLY A 59 5.68 4.39 -17.26
CA GLY A 59 5.04 3.81 -18.42
C GLY A 59 5.10 2.27 -18.46
N GLU A 60 5.62 1.62 -17.42
CA GLU A 60 5.68 0.16 -17.36
C GLU A 60 4.27 -0.44 -17.37
N VAL A 61 4.04 -1.40 -18.28
CA VAL A 61 2.79 -2.15 -18.37
C VAL A 61 2.97 -3.50 -17.66
N LEU A 62 2.11 -3.76 -16.68
CA LEU A 62 1.97 -5.02 -15.96
C LEU A 62 0.69 -5.71 -16.44
N PRO A 63 0.78 -6.75 -17.30
CA PRO A 63 -0.38 -7.53 -17.69
C PRO A 63 -1.15 -8.06 -16.48
N TYR A 64 -2.46 -8.28 -16.61
CA TYR A 64 -3.28 -8.79 -15.50
C TYR A 64 -2.80 -10.14 -14.94
N SER A 65 -2.13 -10.95 -15.77
CA SER A 65 -1.53 -12.23 -15.38
C SER A 65 -0.08 -12.12 -14.87
N ASP A 66 0.49 -10.92 -14.81
CA ASP A 66 1.84 -10.71 -14.30
C ASP A 66 1.90 -11.12 -12.82
N ARG A 67 2.84 -12.01 -12.47
CA ARG A 67 3.00 -12.56 -11.11
C ARG A 67 3.36 -11.50 -10.06
N ARG A 68 3.78 -10.31 -10.50
CA ARG A 68 4.06 -9.15 -9.65
C ARG A 68 2.77 -8.44 -9.23
N VAL A 69 1.67 -8.62 -9.96
CA VAL A 69 0.35 -8.09 -9.62
C VAL A 69 -0.28 -8.96 -8.54
N ARG A 70 -0.73 -8.32 -7.46
CA ARG A 70 -1.25 -8.97 -6.25
C ARG A 70 -2.49 -8.24 -5.75
N ILE A 71 -3.38 -8.92 -5.06
CA ILE A 71 -4.51 -8.26 -4.41
C ILE A 71 -4.04 -7.56 -3.13
N SER A 72 -4.43 -6.30 -2.96
CA SER A 72 -4.16 -5.54 -1.74
C SER A 72 -5.11 -5.96 -0.62
N PRO A 73 -4.62 -6.32 0.58
CA PRO A 73 -5.45 -6.65 1.73
C PRO A 73 -6.33 -5.49 2.23
N ASP A 74 -5.92 -4.24 1.98
CA ASP A 74 -6.65 -3.04 2.41
C ASP A 74 -7.44 -2.36 1.29
N GLY A 75 -7.44 -2.94 0.09
CA GLY A 75 -8.16 -2.38 -1.05
C GLY A 75 -7.55 -1.11 -1.64
N GLU A 76 -6.34 -0.70 -1.22
CA GLU A 76 -5.61 0.44 -1.78
C GLU A 76 -4.53 -0.01 -2.78
N TYR A 77 -4.01 0.92 -3.58
CA TYR A 77 -2.86 0.65 -4.43
C TYR A 77 -1.56 0.76 -3.63
N HIS A 78 -0.71 -0.25 -3.71
CA HIS A 78 0.66 -0.19 -3.18
C HIS A 78 1.64 -0.62 -4.24
N TRP A 79 2.67 0.17 -4.43
CA TRP A 79 3.66 -0.07 -5.46
C TRP A 79 5.04 -0.25 -4.83
N CYS A 80 5.66 -1.38 -5.14
CA CYS A 80 7.01 -1.70 -4.75
C CYS A 80 7.94 -1.53 -5.95
N SER A 81 8.89 -0.63 -5.83
CA SER A 81 9.88 -0.32 -6.87
C SER A 81 11.29 -0.55 -6.34
N ALA A 82 12.22 -0.85 -7.23
CA ALA A 82 13.62 -1.05 -6.85
C ALA A 82 14.13 0.16 -6.06
N ALA A 83 14.59 -0.10 -4.83
CA ALA A 83 15.05 0.90 -3.88
C ALA A 83 14.02 1.91 -3.40
N GLY A 84 12.73 1.61 -3.59
CA GLY A 84 11.63 2.54 -3.27
C GLY A 84 11.61 3.77 -4.17
N GLU A 85 12.36 3.76 -5.27
CA GLU A 85 12.49 4.90 -6.18
C GLU A 85 11.17 5.17 -6.94
N ASP A 86 10.81 6.44 -7.09
CA ASP A 86 9.54 6.82 -7.73
C ASP A 86 9.49 6.54 -9.24
N ASN A 87 10.63 6.21 -9.85
CA ASN A 87 10.78 5.78 -11.23
C ASN A 87 11.49 4.40 -11.35
N GLY A 88 11.61 3.67 -10.24
CA GLY A 88 12.29 2.38 -10.20
C GLY A 88 11.52 1.27 -10.94
N ARG A 89 12.23 0.19 -11.26
CA ARG A 89 11.61 -1.03 -11.84
C ARG A 89 10.60 -1.62 -10.86
N THR A 90 9.41 -2.02 -11.33
CA THR A 90 8.42 -2.66 -10.47
C THR A 90 8.87 -4.03 -9.97
N ILE A 91 8.83 -4.20 -8.64
CA ILE A 91 9.00 -5.48 -7.95
C ILE A 91 7.64 -6.16 -7.75
N CYS A 92 6.67 -5.42 -7.18
CA CYS A 92 5.30 -5.87 -6.99
C CYS A 92 4.33 -4.69 -7.12
N LEU A 93 3.10 -4.97 -7.55
CA LEU A 93 1.99 -4.03 -7.56
C LEU A 93 0.81 -4.69 -6.83
N PHE A 94 0.41 -4.12 -5.70
CA PHE A 94 -0.82 -4.50 -5.00
C PHE A 94 -1.96 -3.62 -5.49
N VAL A 95 -3.06 -4.24 -5.89
CA VAL A 95 -4.22 -3.57 -6.49
C VAL A 95 -5.49 -3.90 -5.70
N PRO A 96 -6.50 -3.01 -5.68
CA PRO A 96 -7.80 -3.30 -5.10
C PRO A 96 -8.43 -4.53 -5.75
N ALA A 97 -9.22 -5.30 -4.99
CA ALA A 97 -10.02 -6.37 -5.57
C ALA A 97 -11.03 -5.81 -6.57
N ARG A 98 -11.20 -6.49 -7.70
CA ARG A 98 -12.24 -6.14 -8.68
C ARG A 98 -13.60 -6.55 -8.13
N ALA A 99 -14.57 -5.65 -8.19
CA ALA A 99 -15.97 -6.06 -8.16
C ALA A 99 -16.30 -6.68 -9.53
N TYR A 100 -16.88 -7.88 -9.53
CA TYR A 100 -17.37 -8.57 -10.74
C TYR A 100 -18.83 -8.21 -11.00
#